data_AF-A0A6J5ZYA9-F1
#
_entry.id   AF-A0A6J5ZYA9-F1
#
_cell.length_a   1.000
_cell.length_b   1.000
_cell.length_c   1.000
_cell.angle_alpha   90.00
_cell.angle_beta   90.00
_cell.angle_gamma   90.00
#
_symmetry.space_group_name_H-M   'P 1'
#
loop_
_entity.id
_entity.type
_entity.pdbx_description
1 polymer ?
#
loop_
_entity_poly.entity_id
_entity_poly.type
_entity_poly.pdbx_seq_one_letter_code
_entity_poly.pdbx_strand_id
1 'polypeptide(L)'
;MHLIGVQGMPRRVSDYADQFATWNLIISFSSFVLGLSSLVFLYNMIVSWRSGPKAVGNPWNALTIEWQVSSPPPIFNFDAIPSVVGGPYEYGVPGAVHAVLKEAEPVAAGAAAGTSEGAH
;
A
#
# COMPACT_ATOMS: atom_id res chain seq x y z
N MET A 1 9.91 -14.16 -23.78
CA MET A 1 11.36 -13.98 -23.55
C MET A 1 12.09 -15.25 -23.12
N HIS A 2 11.52 -16.12 -22.27
CA HIS A 2 12.23 -17.34 -21.82
C HIS A 2 12.68 -18.26 -22.98
N LEU A 3 11.76 -18.61 -23.89
CA LEU A 3 12.04 -19.53 -25.00
C LEU A 3 13.11 -19.00 -25.96
N ILE A 4 13.00 -17.74 -26.41
CA ILE A 4 13.99 -17.14 -27.32
C ILE A 4 15.36 -16.94 -26.67
N GLY A 5 15.40 -16.73 -25.35
CA GLY A 5 16.65 -16.63 -24.60
C GLY A 5 17.38 -17.98 -24.53
N VAL A 6 16.65 -19.08 -24.31
CA VAL A 6 17.20 -20.44 -24.36
C VAL A 6 17.67 -20.80 -25.78
N GLN A 7 16.99 -20.30 -26.81
CA GLN A 7 17.38 -20.45 -28.22
C GLN A 7 18.57 -19.56 -28.63
N GLY A 8 19.14 -18.78 -27.70
CA GLY A 8 20.39 -18.06 -27.90
C GLY A 8 20.26 -16.59 -28.32
N MET A 9 19.07 -15.98 -28.23
CA MET A 9 18.93 -14.53 -28.47
C MET A 9 19.59 -13.73 -27.32
N PRO A 10 20.67 -12.97 -27.57
CA PRO A 10 21.31 -12.16 -26.55
C PRO A 10 20.44 -10.95 -26.17
N ARG A 11 20.57 -10.44 -24.94
CA ARG A 11 19.93 -9.20 -24.52
C ARG A 11 20.58 -7.97 -25.18
N ARG A 12 19.83 -6.87 -25.30
CA ARG A 12 20.30 -5.56 -25.81
C ARG A 12 20.77 -5.59 -27.27
N VAL A 13 20.09 -6.38 -28.09
CA VAL A 13 20.35 -6.50 -29.52
C VAL A 13 19.28 -5.70 -30.27
N SER A 14 19.69 -4.80 -31.16
CA SER A 14 18.78 -3.98 -31.97
C SER A 14 18.29 -4.70 -33.23
N ASP A 15 19.10 -5.60 -33.77
CA ASP A 15 18.82 -6.36 -34.99
C ASP A 15 19.04 -7.86 -34.75
N TYR A 16 18.04 -8.68 -35.08
CA TYR A 16 17.99 -10.09 -34.72
C TYR A 16 17.75 -10.97 -35.94
N ALA A 17 18.27 -12.20 -35.90
CA ALA A 17 18.09 -13.16 -36.98
C ALA A 17 16.61 -13.49 -37.26
N ASP A 18 16.27 -13.76 -38.52
CA ASP A 18 14.91 -14.01 -39.00
C ASP A 18 14.17 -15.12 -38.24
N GLN A 19 14.90 -16.12 -37.73
CA GLN A 19 14.36 -17.20 -36.91
C GLN A 19 13.63 -16.72 -35.63
N PHE A 20 13.91 -15.50 -35.17
CA PHE A 20 13.27 -14.89 -34.00
C PHE A 20 12.14 -13.90 -34.36
N ALA A 21 11.85 -13.66 -35.65
CA ALA A 21 10.89 -12.66 -36.08
C ALA A 21 9.48 -12.91 -35.53
N THR A 22 8.96 -14.14 -35.65
CA THR A 22 7.61 -14.48 -35.17
C THR A 22 7.47 -14.26 -33.67
N TRP A 23 8.47 -14.65 -32.88
CA TRP A 23 8.43 -14.46 -31.44
C TRP A 23 8.50 -12.99 -31.04
N ASN A 24 9.37 -12.21 -31.68
CA ASN A 24 9.44 -10.77 -31.43
C ASN A 24 8.15 -10.05 -31.82
N LEU A 25 7.49 -10.46 -32.92
CA LEU A 25 6.19 -9.93 -33.32
C LEU A 25 5.11 -10.18 -32.24
N ILE A 26 5.02 -11.42 -31.74
CA ILE A 26 4.08 -11.77 -30.66
C ILE A 26 4.34 -10.92 -29.42
N ILE A 27 5.61 -10.78 -29.03
CA ILE A 27 6.02 -9.99 -27.87
C ILE A 27 5.65 -8.52 -28.03
N SER A 28 5.90 -7.94 -29.21
CA SER A 28 5.49 -6.56 -29.52
C SER A 28 3.98 -6.40 -29.41
N PHE A 29 3.21 -7.33 -29.98
CA PHE A 29 1.75 -7.32 -29.85
C PHE A 29 1.31 -7.39 -28.38
N SER A 30 1.87 -8.30 -27.58
CA SER A 30 1.60 -8.38 -26.14
C SER A 30 1.96 -7.09 -25.41
N SER A 31 3.04 -6.39 -25.80
CA SER A 31 3.42 -5.11 -25.18
C SER A 31 2.40 -4.00 -25.45
N PHE A 32 1.81 -3.97 -26.65
CA PHE A 32 0.71 -3.04 -26.95
C PHE A 32 -0.55 -3.39 -26.16
N VAL A 33 -0.88 -4.68 -26.02
CA VAL A 33 -2.00 -5.14 -25.17
C VAL A 33 -1.77 -4.76 -23.71
N LEU A 34 -0.55 -4.92 -23.19
CA LEU A 34 -0.18 -4.47 -21.85
C LEU A 34 -0.36 -2.96 -21.70
N GLY A 35 0.11 -2.17 -22.67
CA GLY A 35 -0.11 -0.72 -22.70
C GLY A 35 -1.60 -0.34 -22.69
N LEU A 36 -2.44 -1.06 -23.45
CA LEU A 36 -3.89 -0.87 -23.43
C LEU A 36 -4.50 -1.22 -22.07
N SER A 37 -4.03 -2.27 -21.40
CA SER A 37 -4.50 -2.62 -20.06
C SER A 37 -4.20 -1.53 -19.02
N SER A 38 -3.08 -0.81 -19.17
CA SER A 38 -2.78 0.35 -18.32
C SER A 38 -3.81 1.46 -18.50
N LEU A 39 -4.37 1.67 -19.71
CA LEU A 39 -5.45 2.63 -19.93
C LEU A 39 -6.75 2.22 -19.23
N VAL A 40 -7.08 0.93 -19.26
CA VAL A 40 -8.26 0.40 -18.53
C VAL A 40 -8.10 0.60 -17.02
N PHE A 41 -6.90 0.35 -16.48
CA PHE A 41 -6.58 0.61 -15.07
C PHE A 41 -6.72 2.11 -14.73
N LEU A 42 -6.16 2.99 -15.55
CA LEU A 42 -6.26 4.45 -15.33
C LEU A 42 -7.72 4.93 -15.38
N TYR A 43 -8.50 4.42 -16.34
CA TYR A 43 -9.93 4.70 -16.40
C TYR A 43 -10.65 4.28 -15.12
N ASN A 44 -10.42 3.06 -14.64
CA ASN A 44 -11.02 2.57 -13.40
C ASN A 44 -10.62 3.44 -12.19
N MET A 45 -9.34 3.80 -12.08
CA MET A 45 -8.83 4.66 -11.01
C MET A 45 -9.52 6.04 -11.01
N ILE A 46 -9.65 6.69 -12.18
CA ILE A 46 -10.27 8.01 -12.31
C ILE A 46 -11.77 7.96 -11.97
N VAL A 47 -12.48 6.95 -12.48
CA VAL A 47 -13.92 6.76 -12.21
C VAL A 47 -14.14 6.47 -10.73
N SER A 48 -13.35 5.58 -10.14
CA SER A 48 -13.44 5.24 -8.72
C SER A 48 -13.15 6.45 -7.82
N TRP A 49 -12.20 7.30 -8.20
CA TRP A 49 -11.88 8.51 -7.43
C TRP A 49 -13.00 9.57 -7.51
N ARG A 50 -13.63 9.75 -8.67
CA ARG A 50 -14.66 10.78 -8.88
C ARG A 50 -16.07 10.36 -8.48
N SER A 51 -16.41 9.09 -8.66
CA SER A 51 -17.79 8.59 -8.59
C SER A 51 -17.92 7.28 -7.83
N GLY A 52 -16.83 6.73 -7.30
CA GLY A 52 -16.87 5.53 -6.48
C GLY A 52 -17.56 5.76 -5.13
N PRO A 53 -18.14 4.71 -4.53
CA PRO A 53 -18.68 4.78 -3.18
C PRO A 53 -17.54 5.09 -2.18
N LYS A 54 -17.85 5.85 -1.12
CA LYS A 54 -16.90 6.09 -0.04
C LYS A 54 -16.57 4.76 0.64
N ALA A 55 -15.28 4.48 0.79
CA ALA A 55 -14.84 3.29 1.50
C ALA A 55 -15.21 3.38 2.98
N VAL A 56 -15.60 2.25 3.56
CA VAL A 56 -15.62 2.09 5.03
C VAL A 56 -14.18 2.05 5.56
N GLY A 57 -13.98 2.22 6.87
CA GLY A 57 -12.62 2.21 7.45
C GLY A 57 -11.83 0.94 7.15
N ASN A 58 -12.49 -0.22 7.22
CA ASN A 58 -11.88 -1.53 6.94
C ASN A 58 -12.71 -2.35 5.94
N PRO A 59 -12.58 -2.10 4.63
CA PRO A 59 -13.33 -2.84 3.61
C PRO A 59 -12.81 -4.26 3.39
N TRP A 60 -11.59 -4.57 3.85
CA TRP A 60 -10.92 -5.86 3.62
C TRP A 60 -10.88 -6.77 4.84
N ASN A 61 -11.44 -6.33 5.98
CA ASN A 61 -11.34 -7.02 7.26
C ASN A 61 -9.89 -7.38 7.65
N ALA A 62 -8.97 -6.47 7.38
CA ALA A 62 -7.57 -6.63 7.75
C ALA A 62 -7.37 -6.39 9.25
N LEU A 63 -6.36 -7.04 9.84
CA LEU A 63 -6.12 -7.04 11.29
C LEU A 63 -5.12 -5.98 11.74
N THR A 64 -4.33 -5.43 10.82
CA THR A 64 -3.27 -4.47 11.14
C THR A 64 -3.84 -3.11 11.56
N ILE A 65 -3.03 -2.32 12.28
CA ILE A 65 -3.49 -1.11 12.99
C ILE A 65 -4.00 -0.01 12.06
N GLU A 66 -3.49 0.07 10.83
CA GLU A 66 -3.93 1.04 9.83
C GLU A 66 -5.38 0.85 9.38
N TRP A 67 -5.99 -0.32 9.66
CA TRP A 67 -7.39 -0.60 9.38
C TRP A 67 -8.32 -0.41 10.58
N GLN A 68 -7.80 0.14 11.69
CA GLN A 68 -8.61 0.53 12.85
C GLN A 68 -9.09 1.99 12.79
N VAL A 69 -8.68 2.74 11.75
CA VAL A 69 -9.02 4.15 11.56
C VAL A 69 -10.05 4.32 10.44
N SER A 70 -10.70 5.48 10.41
CA SER A 70 -11.65 5.82 9.34
C SER A 70 -10.96 6.03 7.99
N SER A 71 -11.74 5.93 6.91
CA SER A 71 -11.29 6.27 5.55
C SER A 71 -12.07 7.50 5.08
N PRO A 72 -11.43 8.65 4.80
CA PRO A 72 -9.98 8.93 4.90
C PRO A 72 -9.47 9.03 6.35
N PRO A 73 -8.17 8.78 6.61
CA PRO A 73 -7.59 8.88 7.95
C PRO A 73 -7.70 10.28 8.55
N PRO A 74 -7.87 10.41 9.87
CA PRO A 74 -7.83 11.70 10.56
C PRO A 74 -6.39 12.26 10.60
N ILE A 75 -6.24 13.57 10.83
CA ILE A 75 -4.95 14.27 10.81
C ILE A 75 -3.90 13.62 11.72
N PHE A 76 -4.31 13.15 12.90
CA PHE A 76 -3.41 12.53 13.87
C PHE A 76 -3.36 11.00 13.80
N ASN A 77 -3.97 10.41 12.76
CA ASN A 77 -4.15 8.97 12.53
C ASN A 77 -4.97 8.25 13.61
N PHE A 78 -4.55 8.30 14.87
CA PHE A 78 -5.18 7.62 16.01
C PHE A 78 -5.54 8.61 17.12
N ASP A 79 -6.70 8.44 17.74
CA ASP A 79 -7.12 9.25 18.90
C ASP A 79 -6.34 8.89 20.18
N ALA A 80 -5.75 7.70 20.22
CA ALA A 80 -5.00 7.15 21.34
C ALA A 80 -3.80 6.32 20.84
N ILE A 81 -2.81 6.14 21.71
CA ILE A 81 -1.64 5.31 21.37
C ILE A 81 -2.08 3.84 21.27
N PRO A 82 -1.91 3.18 20.10
CA PRO A 82 -2.27 1.77 19.94
C PRO A 82 -1.31 0.87 20.71
N SER A 83 -1.86 -0.11 21.42
CA SER A 83 -1.09 -1.21 22.03
C SER A 83 -1.29 -2.47 21.21
N VAL A 84 -0.20 -3.07 20.70
CA VAL A 84 -0.24 -4.33 19.96
C VAL A 84 -0.34 -5.48 20.96
N VAL A 85 -1.43 -6.25 20.86
CA VAL A 85 -1.76 -7.33 21.81
C VAL A 85 -1.85 -8.72 21.15
N GLY A 86 -1.88 -8.77 19.82
CA GLY A 86 -2.00 -10.01 19.05
C GLY A 86 -0.85 -10.21 18.07
N GLY A 87 -0.66 -11.46 17.63
CA GLY A 87 0.33 -11.81 16.62
C GLY A 87 -0.07 -11.40 15.19
N PRO A 88 0.87 -11.38 14.23
CA PRO A 88 0.59 -11.03 12.84
C PRO A 88 -0.16 -12.12 12.04
N TYR A 89 -0.33 -13.33 12.61
CA TYR A 89 -0.85 -14.51 11.90
C TYR A 89 -2.20 -15.02 12.42
N GLU A 90 -2.94 -14.19 13.14
CA GLU A 90 -4.24 -14.58 13.75
C GLU A 90 -5.44 -14.43 12.79
N TYR A 91 -5.18 -14.33 11.48
CA TYR A 91 -6.22 -14.27 10.47
C TYR A 91 -7.11 -15.52 10.52
N GLY A 92 -8.43 -15.30 10.58
CA GLY A 92 -9.42 -16.37 10.63
C GLY A 92 -9.69 -16.94 12.02
N VAL A 93 -9.00 -16.47 13.07
CA VAL A 93 -9.31 -16.82 14.47
C VAL A 93 -10.47 -15.94 14.97
N PRO A 94 -11.62 -16.51 15.36
CA PRO A 94 -12.75 -15.73 15.85
C PRO A 94 -12.37 -14.91 17.10
N GLY A 95 -12.57 -13.59 17.04
CA GLY A 95 -12.30 -12.69 18.17
C GLY A 95 -10.83 -12.35 18.40
N ALA A 96 -9.92 -12.69 17.46
CA ALA A 96 -8.54 -12.23 17.54
C ALA A 96 -8.46 -10.70 17.43
N VAL A 97 -7.70 -10.09 18.33
CA VAL A 97 -7.49 -8.63 18.39
C VAL A 97 -6.00 -8.38 18.23
N HIS A 98 -5.63 -7.67 17.17
CA HIS A 98 -4.22 -7.36 16.90
C HIS A 98 -3.71 -6.16 17.70
N ALA A 99 -4.54 -5.11 17.83
CA ALA A 99 -4.22 -3.94 18.64
C ALA A 99 -5.47 -3.37 19.31
N VAL A 100 -5.25 -2.73 20.46
CA VAL A 100 -6.27 -2.03 21.25
C VAL A 100 -5.88 -0.57 21.37
N LEU A 101 -6.81 0.33 21.03
CA LEU A 101 -6.69 1.77 21.28
C LEU A 101 -7.13 2.02 22.73
N LYS A 102 -6.18 2.31 23.63
CA LYS A 102 -6.47 2.56 25.05
C LYS A 102 -6.74 4.05 25.24
N GLU A 103 -7.89 4.43 25.78
CA GLU A 103 -8.23 5.84 26.07
C GLU A 103 -7.07 6.53 26.79
N ALA A 104 -6.59 7.66 26.24
CA ALA A 104 -5.48 8.38 26.84
C ALA A 104 -5.88 8.85 28.24
N GLU A 105 -5.17 8.39 29.28
CA GLU A 105 -5.27 9.03 30.59
C GLU A 105 -5.02 10.53 30.42
N PRO A 106 -5.77 11.40 31.12
CA PRO A 106 -5.61 12.84 30.99
C PRO A 106 -4.17 13.19 31.37
N VAL A 107 -3.38 13.61 30.37
CA VAL A 107 -1.99 14.04 30.58
C VAL A 107 -2.06 15.24 31.52
N ALA A 108 -1.70 15.03 32.79
CA ALA A 108 -1.65 16.07 33.78
C ALA A 108 -0.77 17.22 33.27
N ALA A 109 -1.37 18.38 33.05
CA ALA A 109 -0.65 19.60 32.71
C ALA A 109 0.25 19.97 33.89
N GLY A 110 1.56 19.74 33.78
CA GLY A 110 2.50 20.20 34.78
C GLY A 110 3.93 19.74 34.53
N ALA A 111 4.75 20.61 33.94
CA ALA A 111 6.07 21.02 34.45
C ALA A 111 6.95 21.56 33.31
N ALA A 112 7.00 22.88 33.18
CA ALA A 112 8.22 23.62 32.81
C ALA A 112 7.92 25.14 32.77
N ALA A 113 7.98 25.80 33.93
CA ALA A 113 8.27 27.22 34.00
C ALA A 113 9.60 27.35 34.75
N GLY A 114 10.66 27.61 33.99
CA GLY A 114 12.02 27.75 34.52
C GLY A 114 12.13 28.94 35.46
N THR A 115 12.68 28.70 36.64
CA THR A 115 13.21 29.75 37.50
C THR A 115 14.65 30.03 37.09
N SER A 116 14.87 31.21 36.52
CA SER A 116 16.18 31.76 36.18
C SER A 116 17.04 32.02 37.42
N GLU A 117 18.27 31.55 37.35
CA GLU A 117 19.39 31.87 38.24
C GLU A 117 19.95 33.26 37.91
N GLY A 118 20.35 34.03 38.92
CA GLY A 118 21.00 35.33 38.74
C GLY A 118 21.31 36.04 40.04
N ALA A 119 22.49 35.77 40.60
CA ALA A 119 23.11 36.49 41.70
C ALA A 119 23.67 37.86 41.24
N HIS A 120 23.43 38.91 42.04
CA HIS A 120 24.38 39.94 42.52
C HIS A 120 23.63 41.18 43.02
#